data_AF-K9RSM3-F1
#
_entry.id   AF-K9RSM3-F1
#
_cell.length_a   1.000
_cell.length_b   1.000
_cell.length_c   1.000
_cell.angle_alpha   90.00
_cell.angle_beta   90.00
_cell.angle_gamma   90.00
#
_symmetry.space_group_name_H-M   'P 1'
#
loop_
_entity.id
_entity.type
_entity.pdbx_description
1 polymer ?
#
loop_
_entity_poly.entity_id
_entity_poly.type
_entity_poly.pdbx_seq_one_letter_code
_entity_poly.pdbx_strand_id
1 'polypeptide(L)'
;MDSKLIDWNNPNSNVSKYFKVYEVTNRDLRRIPPTQEIKDRVIRLALELDKIREQWNGPIGVTSWYRPPAINRQVGGVPNSQHLNGGAADIYPIGRDGVQFEQWLDQRWSMALGYGQRSGRGFTHVDLRSGRIRWDY
;
A
#
# COMPACT_ATOMS: atom_id res chain seq x y z
N MET A 1 17.94 -2.02 2.11
CA MET A 1 17.56 -3.15 2.98
C MET A 1 17.57 -4.39 2.13
N ASP A 2 18.33 -5.42 2.54
CA ASP A 2 18.43 -6.67 1.81
C ASP A 2 17.13 -7.48 2.06
N SER A 3 16.40 -7.87 1.00
CA SER A 3 15.09 -8.52 1.13
C SER A 3 15.13 -9.92 1.77
N LYS A 4 16.35 -10.43 2.03
CA LYS A 4 16.63 -11.74 2.63
C LYS A 4 16.41 -11.83 4.15
N LEU A 5 16.00 -10.76 4.84
CA LEU A 5 15.88 -10.75 6.32
C LEU A 5 14.44 -10.62 6.86
N ILE A 6 13.42 -10.52 6.00
CA ILE A 6 12.03 -10.37 6.46
C ILE A 6 11.42 -11.76 6.67
N ASP A 7 11.17 -12.12 7.93
CA ASP A 7 10.31 -13.26 8.25
C ASP A 7 8.84 -12.92 8.00
N TRP A 8 8.33 -13.32 6.83
CA TRP A 8 6.93 -13.10 6.40
C TRP A 8 5.91 -13.94 7.18
N ASN A 9 6.35 -14.93 7.97
CA ASN A 9 5.47 -15.71 8.83
C ASN A 9 5.36 -15.12 10.25
N ASN A 10 6.27 -14.23 10.64
CA ASN A 10 6.16 -13.47 11.87
C ASN A 10 5.41 -12.15 11.61
N PRO A 11 4.17 -11.98 12.11
CA PRO A 11 3.38 -10.78 11.88
C PRO A 11 4.05 -9.49 12.37
N ASN A 12 4.92 -9.58 13.38
CA ASN A 12 5.61 -8.45 13.97
C ASN A 12 6.94 -8.10 13.28
N SER A 13 7.37 -8.90 12.30
CA SER A 13 8.54 -8.62 11.48
C SER A 13 8.38 -7.30 10.73
N ASN A 14 9.46 -6.52 10.67
CA ASN A 14 9.47 -5.24 9.97
C ASN A 14 9.65 -5.51 8.46
N VAL A 15 8.73 -4.98 7.66
CA VAL A 15 8.86 -4.94 6.18
C VAL A 15 9.68 -3.71 5.77
N SER A 16 9.50 -2.61 6.50
CA SER A 16 10.28 -1.37 6.38
C SER A 16 10.38 -0.69 7.75
N LYS A 17 10.80 0.58 7.81
CA LYS A 17 10.93 1.32 9.08
C LYS A 17 9.61 1.43 9.82
N TYR A 18 8.50 1.60 9.11
CA TYR A 18 7.19 1.88 9.72
C TYR A 18 6.09 0.86 9.46
N PHE A 19 6.33 -0.11 8.57
CA PHE A 19 5.33 -1.11 8.21
C PHE A 19 5.79 -2.52 8.63
N LYS A 20 4.89 -3.24 9.29
CA LYS A 20 5.06 -4.63 9.71
C LYS A 20 4.32 -5.60 8.81
N VAL A 21 4.69 -6.87 8.87
CA VAL A 21 4.07 -7.95 8.10
C VAL A 21 2.55 -7.99 8.30
N TYR A 22 2.05 -7.84 9.52
CA TYR A 22 0.61 -7.85 9.77
C TYR A 22 -0.14 -6.69 9.09
N GLU A 23 0.51 -5.54 8.88
CA GLU A 23 -0.10 -4.38 8.22
C GLU A 23 -0.18 -4.61 6.72
N VAL A 24 0.94 -5.01 6.09
CA VAL A 24 0.98 -5.24 4.64
C VAL A 24 0.14 -6.45 4.20
N THR A 25 -0.03 -7.44 5.08
CA THR A 25 -0.90 -8.61 4.81
C THR A 25 -2.34 -8.37 5.26
N ASN A 26 -2.64 -7.22 5.88
CA ASN A 26 -3.93 -6.93 6.51
C ASN A 26 -4.40 -8.10 7.41
N ARG A 27 -3.47 -8.66 8.20
CA ARG A 27 -3.68 -9.77 9.13
C ARG A 27 -4.26 -11.05 8.50
N ASP A 28 -4.15 -11.21 7.18
CA ASP A 28 -4.61 -12.37 6.44
C ASP A 28 -3.42 -13.12 5.85
N LEU A 29 -3.15 -14.33 6.35
CA LEU A 29 -2.03 -15.15 5.89
C LEU A 29 -2.08 -15.44 4.39
N ARG A 30 -3.27 -15.46 3.78
CA ARG A 30 -3.42 -15.64 2.33
C ARG A 30 -2.81 -14.48 1.56
N ARG A 31 -2.67 -13.31 2.17
CA ARG A 31 -2.05 -12.10 1.59
C ARG A 31 -0.54 -12.02 1.82
N ILE A 32 0.09 -13.08 2.33
CA ILE A 32 1.56 -13.18 2.28
C ILE A 32 1.98 -13.29 0.80
N PRO A 33 2.85 -12.40 0.30
CA PRO A 33 3.34 -12.48 -1.08
C PRO A 33 3.98 -13.84 -1.42
N PRO A 34 3.51 -14.55 -2.47
CA PRO A 34 3.93 -15.93 -2.72
C PRO A 34 5.29 -16.03 -3.42
N THR A 35 5.73 -14.99 -4.12
CA THR A 35 6.99 -14.99 -4.88
C THR A 35 7.93 -13.90 -4.39
N GLN A 36 9.24 -14.10 -4.60
CA GLN A 36 10.24 -13.10 -4.25
C GLN A 36 10.02 -11.78 -5.02
N GLU A 37 9.61 -11.84 -6.28
CA GLU A 37 9.30 -10.65 -7.08
C GLU A 37 8.20 -9.78 -6.44
N ILE A 38 7.11 -10.40 -5.97
CA ILE A 38 6.03 -9.66 -5.29
C ILE A 38 6.53 -9.12 -3.95
N LYS A 39 7.33 -9.89 -3.20
CA LYS A 39 7.96 -9.42 -1.95
C LYS A 39 8.82 -8.17 -2.19
N ASP A 40 9.68 -8.20 -3.21
CA ASP A 40 10.55 -7.07 -3.55
C ASP A 40 9.75 -5.83 -3.94
N ARG A 41 8.62 -6.00 -4.64
CA ARG A 41 7.70 -4.89 -4.97
C ARG A 41 6.98 -4.33 -3.74
N VAL A 42 6.54 -5.19 -2.82
CA VAL A 42 5.96 -4.76 -1.53
C VAL A 42 6.99 -3.98 -0.72
N ILE A 43 8.22 -4.47 -0.63
CA ILE A 43 9.32 -3.80 0.07
C ILE A 43 9.62 -2.44 -0.56
N ARG A 44 9.71 -2.38 -1.90
CA ARG A 44 9.94 -1.12 -2.62
C ARG A 44 8.85 -0.09 -2.31
N LEU A 45 7.58 -0.48 -2.36
CA LEU A 45 6.49 0.43 -2.03
C LEU A 45 6.54 0.84 -0.55
N ALA A 46 6.88 -0.07 0.37
CA ALA A 46 7.01 0.25 1.79
C ALA A 46 8.11 1.28 2.07
N LEU A 47 9.23 1.21 1.36
CA LEU A 47 10.31 2.20 1.46
C LEU A 47 9.90 3.59 0.94
N GLU A 48 9.07 3.67 -0.10
CA GLU A 48 8.51 4.96 -0.53
C GLU A 48 7.49 5.50 0.48
N LEU A 49 6.68 4.61 1.06
CA LEU A 49 5.73 4.99 2.09
C LEU A 49 6.38 5.39 3.42
N ASP A 50 7.56 4.87 3.74
CA ASP A 50 8.35 5.36 4.88
C ASP A 50 8.67 6.86 4.71
N LYS A 51 9.14 7.27 3.53
CA LYS A 51 9.42 8.69 3.22
C LYS A 51 8.16 9.54 3.32
N ILE A 52 7.04 9.03 2.81
CA ILE A 52 5.74 9.72 2.91
C ILE A 52 5.32 9.86 4.37
N ARG A 53 5.46 8.81 5.19
CA ARG A 53 5.11 8.85 6.61
C ARG A 53 5.97 9.83 7.39
N GLU A 54 7.25 9.94 7.06
CA GLU A 54 8.17 10.94 7.63
C GLU A 54 7.73 12.36 7.28
N GLN A 55 7.41 12.63 6.02
CA GLN A 55 6.96 13.96 5.59
C GLN A 55 5.57 14.33 6.14
N TRP A 56 4.67 13.34 6.26
CA TRP A 56 3.35 13.53 6.85
C TRP A 56 3.42 13.81 8.36
N ASN A 57 4.50 13.37 9.00
CA ASN A 57 4.72 13.47 10.44
C ASN A 57 3.52 12.93 11.24
N GLY A 58 3.11 11.71 10.89
CA GLY A 58 1.96 11.05 11.50
C GLY A 58 1.81 9.59 11.06
N PRO A 59 1.06 8.77 11.81
CA PRO A 59 0.83 7.38 11.45
C PRO A 59 -0.03 7.24 10.17
N ILE A 60 0.35 6.27 9.34
CA ILE A 60 -0.38 5.88 8.12
C ILE A 60 -0.84 4.43 8.30
N GLY A 61 -2.13 4.20 8.14
CA GLY A 61 -2.74 2.87 8.13
C GLY A 61 -2.84 2.31 6.70
N VAL A 62 -3.01 0.99 6.62
CA VAL A 62 -3.14 0.21 5.37
C VAL A 62 -4.45 -0.56 5.44
N THR A 63 -5.32 -0.44 4.43
CA THR A 63 -6.52 -1.29 4.31
C THR A 63 -6.29 -2.47 3.37
N SER A 64 -5.41 -2.31 2.38
CA SER A 64 -5.10 -3.33 1.39
C SER A 64 -3.71 -3.11 0.78
N TRP A 65 -3.03 -4.19 0.44
CA TRP A 65 -1.73 -4.17 -0.25
C TRP A 65 -1.67 -5.30 -1.29
N TYR A 66 -0.86 -6.33 -1.11
CA TYR A 66 -0.93 -7.49 -2.00
C TYR A 66 -2.30 -8.18 -1.88
N ARG A 67 -2.96 -8.41 -3.03
CA ARG A 67 -4.19 -9.18 -3.13
C ARG A 67 -3.94 -10.43 -3.97
N PRO A 68 -4.05 -11.64 -3.41
CA PRO A 68 -4.15 -12.86 -4.20
C PRO A 68 -5.31 -12.77 -5.20
N PRO A 69 -5.24 -13.44 -6.37
CA PRO A 69 -6.28 -13.36 -7.38
C PRO A 69 -7.70 -13.64 -6.87
N ALA A 70 -7.86 -14.62 -5.98
CA ALA A 70 -9.15 -14.93 -5.36
C ALA A 70 -9.70 -13.77 -4.53
N ILE A 71 -8.85 -13.15 -3.70
CA ILE A 71 -9.22 -12.00 -2.87
C ILE A 71 -9.48 -10.77 -3.76
N ASN A 72 -8.67 -10.54 -4.79
CA ASN A 72 -8.87 -9.44 -5.74
C ASN A 72 -10.25 -9.54 -6.39
N ARG A 73 -10.67 -10.73 -6.85
CA ARG A 73 -12.01 -10.96 -7.39
C ARG A 73 -13.10 -10.73 -6.35
N GLN A 74 -12.93 -11.25 -5.13
CA GLN A 74 -13.91 -11.11 -4.05
C GLN A 74 -14.21 -9.65 -3.71
N VAL A 75 -13.21 -8.76 -3.78
CA VAL A 75 -13.36 -7.32 -3.50
C VAL A 75 -13.70 -6.49 -4.74
N GLY A 76 -14.05 -7.12 -5.87
CA GLY A 76 -14.39 -6.43 -7.11
C GLY A 76 -13.19 -5.78 -7.82
N GLY A 77 -11.98 -6.26 -7.56
CA GLY A 77 -10.76 -5.75 -8.19
C GLY A 77 -10.64 -6.11 -9.66
N VAL A 78 -10.01 -5.22 -10.44
CA VAL A 78 -9.80 -5.39 -11.89
C VAL A 78 -8.68 -6.39 -12.22
N PRO A 79 -8.70 -7.03 -13.41
CA PRO A 79 -7.70 -8.02 -13.82
C PRO A 79 -6.25 -7.52 -13.85
N ASN A 80 -6.03 -6.23 -14.17
CA ASN A 80 -4.71 -5.61 -14.27
C ASN A 80 -4.35 -4.77 -13.03
N SER A 81 -4.93 -5.12 -11.87
CA SER A 81 -4.70 -4.39 -10.62
C SER A 81 -3.25 -4.51 -10.16
N GLN A 82 -2.65 -3.39 -9.78
CA GLN A 82 -1.30 -3.39 -9.22
C GLN A 82 -1.21 -4.08 -7.84
N HIS A 83 -2.33 -4.27 -7.15
CA HIS A 83 -2.38 -5.09 -5.94
C HIS A 83 -2.01 -6.56 -6.22
N LEU A 84 -2.27 -7.09 -7.42
CA LEU A 84 -1.94 -8.47 -7.80
C LEU A 84 -0.43 -8.72 -7.91
N ASN A 85 0.38 -7.66 -8.03
CA ASN A 85 1.83 -7.75 -8.15
C ASN A 85 2.58 -7.12 -6.97
N GLY A 86 1.87 -6.77 -5.89
CA GLY A 86 2.46 -6.17 -4.68
C GLY A 86 2.91 -4.71 -4.84
N GLY A 87 2.67 -4.11 -6.01
CA GLY A 87 3.08 -2.75 -6.34
C GLY A 87 2.04 -1.69 -6.01
N ALA A 88 0.99 -2.00 -5.24
CA ALA A 88 -0.01 -1.04 -4.79
C ALA A 88 -0.44 -1.23 -3.34
N ALA A 89 -0.85 -0.13 -2.72
CA ALA A 89 -1.42 -0.08 -1.39
C ALA A 89 -2.58 0.92 -1.34
N ASP A 90 -3.59 0.59 -0.55
CA ASP A 90 -4.68 1.48 -0.17
C ASP A 90 -4.40 1.95 1.26
N ILE A 91 -4.15 3.25 1.42
CA ILE A 91 -3.64 3.84 2.67
C ILE A 91 -4.50 4.99 3.17
N TYR A 92 -4.41 5.29 4.46
CA TYR A 92 -5.16 6.38 5.09
C TYR A 92 -4.39 6.97 6.29
N PRO A 93 -4.61 8.24 6.64
CA PRO A 93 -4.02 8.80 7.84
C PRO A 93 -4.75 8.28 9.08
N ILE A 94 -4.02 7.88 10.12
CA ILE A 94 -4.66 7.49 11.38
C ILE A 94 -4.92 8.74 12.23
N GLY A 95 -6.17 8.94 12.63
CA GLY A 95 -6.57 10.02 13.54
C GLY A 95 -6.52 11.43 12.93
N ARG A 96 -6.48 11.55 11.60
CA ARG A 96 -6.51 12.83 10.88
C ARG A 96 -7.45 12.76 9.68
N ASP A 97 -7.72 13.91 9.07
CA ASP A 97 -8.65 14.01 7.94
C ASP A 97 -8.12 13.31 6.68
N GLY A 98 -8.94 12.40 6.13
CA GLY A 98 -8.58 11.60 4.97
C GLY A 98 -8.48 12.41 3.68
N VAL A 99 -9.38 13.38 3.47
CA VAL A 99 -9.40 14.20 2.25
C VAL A 99 -8.20 15.15 2.21
N GLN A 100 -7.85 15.74 3.36
CA GLN A 100 -6.65 16.56 3.51
C GLN A 100 -5.37 15.74 3.25
N PHE A 101 -5.31 14.51 3.77
CA PHE A 101 -4.19 13.61 3.50
C PHE A 101 -4.08 13.27 2.01
N GLU A 102 -5.19 12.96 1.34
CA GLU A 102 -5.24 12.68 -0.08
C GLU A 102 -4.73 13.86 -0.93
N GLN A 103 -5.21 15.07 -0.64
CA GLN A 103 -4.76 16.29 -1.31
C GLN A 103 -3.27 16.55 -1.10
N TRP A 104 -2.80 16.39 0.14
CA TRP A 104 -1.40 16.55 0.50
C TRP A 104 -0.51 15.51 -0.19
N LEU A 105 -0.97 14.26 -0.27
CA LEU A 105 -0.25 13.14 -0.88
C LEU A 105 -0.19 13.30 -2.39
N ASP A 106 -1.26 13.75 -3.04
CA ASP A 106 -1.29 14.01 -4.48
C ASP A 106 -0.18 14.96 -4.94
N GLN A 107 0.14 15.97 -4.13
CA GLN A 107 1.22 16.92 -4.43
C GLN A 107 2.63 16.30 -4.32
N ARG A 108 2.79 15.19 -3.60
CA ARG A 108 4.09 14.60 -3.23
C ARG A 108 4.36 13.22 -3.85
N TRP A 109 3.30 12.49 -4.17
CA TRP A 109 3.39 11.19 -4.81
C TRP A 109 3.54 11.36 -6.33
N SER A 110 4.72 11.08 -6.85
CA SER A 110 5.04 11.27 -8.27
C SER A 110 4.57 10.13 -9.19
N MET A 111 4.19 8.98 -8.60
CA MET A 111 3.69 7.80 -9.30
C MET A 111 2.16 7.80 -9.33
N ALA A 112 1.54 6.69 -9.74
CA ALA A 112 0.09 6.55 -9.81
C ALA A 112 -0.62 6.67 -8.44
N LEU A 113 -1.74 7.39 -8.42
CA LEU A 113 -2.58 7.62 -7.24
C LEU A 113 -4.05 7.64 -7.64
N GLY A 114 -4.89 6.97 -6.87
CA GLY A 114 -6.35 7.00 -7.04
C GLY A 114 -7.04 7.67 -5.87
N TYR A 115 -7.99 8.56 -6.17
CA TYR A 115 -8.67 9.40 -5.20
C TYR A 115 -9.85 8.65 -4.56
N GLY A 116 -9.60 7.92 -3.49
CA GLY A 116 -10.63 7.18 -2.77
C GLY A 116 -11.18 7.91 -1.54
N GLN A 117 -10.45 8.87 -0.96
CA GLN A 117 -10.92 9.62 0.23
C GLN A 117 -12.06 10.55 -0.16
N ARG A 118 -11.86 11.40 -1.18
CA ARG A 118 -12.91 12.31 -1.68
C ARG A 118 -14.10 11.57 -2.30
N SER A 119 -13.89 10.32 -2.72
CA SER A 119 -14.92 9.44 -3.29
C SER A 119 -15.63 8.60 -2.23
N GLY A 120 -15.40 8.85 -0.93
CA GLY A 120 -16.08 8.16 0.17
C GLY A 120 -15.66 6.70 0.37
N ARG A 121 -14.55 6.26 -0.23
CA ARG A 121 -14.00 4.89 -0.06
C ARG A 121 -13.19 4.73 1.24
N GLY A 122 -12.73 5.83 1.83
CA GLY A 122 -11.99 5.85 3.10
C GLY A 122 -10.50 5.52 2.99
N PHE A 123 -9.95 5.44 1.78
CA PHE A 123 -8.52 5.23 1.52
C PHE A 123 -8.06 6.05 0.31
N THR A 124 -6.76 6.36 0.22
CA THR A 124 -6.12 6.83 -1.01
C THR A 124 -5.31 5.69 -1.59
N HIS A 125 -5.50 5.39 -2.86
CA HIS A 125 -4.73 4.35 -3.54
C HIS A 125 -3.40 4.92 -4.02
N VAL A 126 -2.32 4.16 -3.86
CA VAL A 126 -1.01 4.46 -4.45
C VAL A 126 -0.41 3.23 -5.09
N ASP A 127 0.23 3.39 -6.24
CA ASP A 127 0.95 2.30 -6.90
C ASP A 127 2.24 2.75 -7.60
N LEU A 128 3.11 1.78 -7.92
CA LEU A 128 4.45 1.98 -8.45
C LEU A 128 4.52 2.26 -9.96
N ARG A 129 3.39 2.36 -10.68
CA ARG A 129 3.41 2.73 -12.10
C ARG A 129 4.00 4.13 -12.22
N SER A 130 5.00 4.25 -13.10
CA SER A 130 5.69 5.51 -13.34
C SER A 130 4.79 6.55 -14.00
N GLY A 131 5.08 7.81 -13.73
CA GLY A 131 4.31 8.94 -14.21
C GLY A 131 3.16 9.33 -13.28
N ARG A 132 2.68 10.57 -13.45
CA ARG A 132 1.62 11.15 -12.63
C ARG A 132 0.24 10.69 -13.13
N ILE A 133 -0.12 9.45 -12.84
CA ILE A 133 -1.43 8.84 -13.20
C ILE A 133 -2.44 9.11 -12.09
N ARG A 134 -3.64 9.59 -12.44
CA ARG A 134 -4.71 9.96 -11.49
C ARG A 134 -6.08 9.48 -11.95
N TRP A 135 -6.90 8.99 -11.02
CA TRP A 135 -8.28 8.60 -11.29
C TRP A 135 -9.16 8.71 -10.04
N ASP A 136 -10.46 8.87 -10.23
CA ASP A 136 -11.48 8.82 -9.19
C ASP A 136 -12.05 7.40 -9.03
N TYR A 137 -12.54 7.09 -7.83
CA TYR A 137 -13.07 5.78 -7.44
C TYR A 137 -14.59 5.71 -7.44
#